data_AF-A0A6B3GIH4-F1
#
_entry.id   AF-A0A6B3GIH4-F1
#
_cell.length_a   1.000
_cell.length_b   1.000
_cell.length_c   1.000
_cell.angle_alpha   90.00
_cell.angle_beta   90.00
_cell.angle_gamma   90.00
#
_symmetry.space_group_name_H-M   'P 1'
#
loop_
_entity.id
_entity.type
_entity.pdbx_description
1 polymer ?
#
loop_
_entity_poly.entity_id
_entity_poly.type
_entity_poly.pdbx_seq_one_letter_code
_entity_poly.pdbx_strand_id
1 'polypeptide(L)'
;KSTGAPLDGRKEGDPLDYGRDPQGRVTPLDSHIRRANPRTPGSEDSVLLRRSYNVDRGLAPDGTLDVGLVFCCYQRDVGRQFATVQKRLEGERFADFSTTTGGGYFLVLPGVADTSDWYGSALLDS
;
A
#
# COMPACT_ATOMS: atom_id res chain seq x y z
N LYS A 1 -0.77 -8.79 -16.81
CA LYS A 1 -2.01 -8.77 -15.97
C LYS A 1 -2.33 -10.15 -15.41
N SER A 2 -2.40 -11.20 -16.24
CA SER A 2 -2.84 -12.55 -15.84
C SER A 2 -1.89 -13.30 -14.89
N THR A 3 -0.60 -13.00 -14.87
CA THR A 3 0.42 -13.79 -14.15
C THR A 3 0.97 -13.14 -12.89
N GLY A 4 0.70 -11.84 -12.66
CA GLY A 4 1.36 -11.07 -11.60
C GLY A 4 2.87 -10.89 -11.75
N ALA A 5 3.50 -11.44 -12.80
CA ALA A 5 4.93 -11.34 -13.03
C ALA A 5 5.38 -9.88 -13.28
N PRO A 6 6.63 -9.53 -12.95
CA PRO A 6 7.30 -8.34 -13.48
C PRO A 6 7.12 -8.26 -15.00
N LEU A 7 7.13 -7.05 -15.57
CA LEU A 7 6.89 -6.85 -17.00
C LEU A 7 7.99 -7.44 -17.90
N ASP A 8 9.18 -7.68 -17.35
CA ASP A 8 10.32 -8.41 -17.92
C ASP A 8 10.49 -9.84 -17.36
N GLY A 9 9.57 -10.28 -16.50
CA GLY A 9 9.58 -11.59 -15.86
C GLY A 9 8.67 -12.61 -16.54
N ARG A 10 8.68 -13.83 -16.02
CA ARG A 10 7.82 -14.96 -16.46
C ARG A 10 6.86 -15.42 -15.37
N LYS A 11 7.24 -15.34 -14.09
CA LYS A 11 6.47 -15.81 -12.93
C LYS A 11 6.26 -14.69 -11.92
N GLU A 12 5.19 -14.77 -11.12
CA GLU A 12 4.82 -13.76 -10.12
C GLU A 12 5.96 -13.43 -9.13
N GLY A 13 6.74 -14.43 -8.75
CA GLY A 13 7.85 -14.29 -7.80
C GLY A 13 9.19 -13.87 -8.41
N ASP A 14 9.26 -13.59 -9.72
CA ASP A 14 10.50 -13.16 -10.34
C ASP A 14 10.96 -11.80 -9.77
N PRO A 15 12.27 -11.56 -9.64
CA PRO A 15 12.77 -10.33 -9.05
C PRO A 15 12.48 -9.12 -9.95
N LEU A 16 12.13 -7.99 -9.32
CA LEU A 16 12.10 -6.68 -9.96
C LEU A 16 13.47 -6.02 -9.85
N ASP A 17 14.16 -5.84 -10.97
CA ASP A 17 15.47 -5.19 -11.06
C ASP A 17 15.40 -3.91 -11.90
N TYR A 18 15.13 -2.79 -11.23
CA TYR A 18 15.07 -1.48 -11.87
C TYR A 18 16.42 -0.94 -12.33
N GLY A 19 17.54 -1.53 -11.86
CA GLY A 19 18.89 -1.13 -12.29
C GLY A 19 19.18 -1.49 -13.75
N ARG A 20 18.51 -2.52 -14.28
CA ARG A 20 18.58 -2.94 -15.69
C ARG A 20 17.64 -2.16 -16.62
N ASP A 21 16.73 -1.38 -16.06
CA ASP A 21 15.79 -0.52 -16.80
C ASP A 21 15.78 0.92 -16.25
N PRO A 22 16.92 1.63 -16.27
CA PRO A 22 17.02 2.94 -15.62
C PRO A 22 16.17 4.03 -16.30
N GLN A 23 15.83 3.86 -17.58
CA GLN A 23 14.96 4.78 -18.32
C GLN A 23 13.46 4.42 -18.22
N GLY A 24 13.09 3.30 -17.58
CA GLY A 24 11.70 2.89 -17.44
C GLY A 24 11.03 2.48 -18.75
N ARG A 25 11.78 1.84 -19.66
CA ARG A 25 11.25 1.33 -20.94
C ARG A 25 10.40 0.08 -20.76
N VAL A 26 10.70 -0.73 -19.74
CA VAL A 26 9.95 -1.96 -19.43
C VAL A 26 8.97 -1.68 -18.30
N THR A 27 9.45 -1.20 -17.15
CA THR A 27 8.60 -0.78 -16.05
C THR A 27 8.61 0.75 -15.96
N PRO A 28 7.57 1.45 -16.44
CA PRO A 28 7.55 2.91 -16.51
C PRO A 28 7.93 3.56 -15.19
N LEU A 29 8.69 4.66 -15.24
CA LEU A 29 9.10 5.43 -14.06
C LEU A 29 7.90 5.96 -13.27
N ASP A 30 6.79 6.22 -13.95
CA ASP A 30 5.52 6.69 -13.40
C ASP A 30 4.54 5.56 -13.05
N SER A 31 4.96 4.29 -13.17
CA SER A 31 4.11 3.14 -12.80
C SER A 31 3.93 3.03 -11.28
N HIS A 32 2.72 2.63 -10.87
CA HIS A 32 2.34 2.53 -9.45
C HIS A 32 3.37 1.75 -8.61
N ILE A 33 3.77 0.57 -9.06
CA ILE A 33 4.68 -0.30 -8.29
C ILE A 33 6.07 0.34 -8.12
N ARG A 34 6.56 1.04 -9.15
CA ARG A 34 7.91 1.63 -9.17
C ARG A 34 7.95 2.94 -8.39
N ARG A 35 6.86 3.72 -8.42
CA ARG A 35 6.69 4.89 -7.55
C ARG A 35 6.52 4.49 -6.08
N ALA A 36 5.70 3.49 -5.79
CA ALA A 36 5.46 3.00 -4.43
C ALA A 36 6.76 2.49 -3.78
N ASN A 37 7.54 1.68 -4.50
CA ASN A 37 8.82 1.16 -4.06
C ASN A 37 9.87 1.24 -5.18
N PRO A 38 10.73 2.27 -5.20
CA PRO A 38 11.75 2.44 -6.24
C PRO A 38 12.93 1.49 -6.12
N ARG A 39 13.02 0.68 -5.05
CA ARG A 39 14.09 -0.29 -4.79
C ARG A 39 15.51 0.30 -4.85
N THR A 40 15.65 1.56 -4.45
CA THR A 40 16.95 2.23 -4.26
C THR A 40 17.42 2.05 -2.81
N PRO A 41 18.71 2.21 -2.50
CA PRO A 41 19.19 2.26 -1.12
C PRO A 41 18.38 3.26 -0.28
N GLY A 42 17.96 2.87 0.92
CA GLY A 42 17.10 3.64 1.81
C GLY A 42 15.59 3.52 1.53
N SER A 43 15.16 2.93 0.42
CA SER A 43 13.72 2.73 0.14
C SER A 43 13.09 1.64 1.03
N GLU A 44 13.90 0.75 1.58
CA GLU A 44 13.52 -0.27 2.56
C GLU A 44 12.88 0.31 3.82
N ASP A 45 13.26 1.53 4.23
CA ASP A 45 12.69 2.22 5.40
C ASP A 45 11.22 2.61 5.21
N SER A 46 10.73 2.58 3.97
CA SER A 46 9.36 2.92 3.59
C SER A 46 8.49 1.70 3.23
N VAL A 47 8.97 0.47 3.48
CA VAL A 47 8.21 -0.76 3.18
C VAL A 47 7.04 -0.91 4.15
N LEU A 48 5.84 -1.22 3.62
CA LEU A 48 4.61 -1.46 4.39
C LEU A 48 4.15 -2.92 4.24
N LEU A 49 3.49 -3.44 5.28
CA LEU A 49 2.68 -4.65 5.17
C LEU A 49 1.25 -4.28 4.77
N ARG A 50 0.83 -4.60 3.54
CA ARG A 50 -0.54 -4.36 3.06
C ARG A 50 -1.43 -5.57 3.34
N ARG A 51 -2.65 -5.34 3.82
CA ARG A 51 -3.68 -6.36 4.11
C ARG A 51 -5.07 -5.84 3.76
N SER A 52 -5.23 -5.43 2.51
CA SER A 52 -6.42 -4.77 1.99
C SER A 52 -7.52 -5.75 1.56
N TYR A 53 -8.74 -5.25 1.42
CA TYR A 53 -9.92 -6.03 1.01
C TYR A 53 -10.67 -5.32 -0.12
N ASN A 54 -11.21 -6.08 -1.07
CA ASN A 54 -12.09 -5.54 -2.10
C ASN A 54 -13.47 -5.24 -1.49
N VAL A 55 -14.12 -4.19 -1.99
CA VAL A 55 -15.49 -3.83 -1.61
C VAL A 55 -16.34 -3.73 -2.87
N ASP A 56 -17.56 -4.24 -2.75
CA ASP A 56 -18.65 -4.10 -3.72
C ASP A 56 -19.92 -3.71 -2.95
N ARG A 57 -20.48 -2.55 -3.27
CA ARG A 57 -21.70 -2.00 -2.65
C ARG A 57 -22.88 -1.94 -3.64
N GLY A 58 -22.74 -2.54 -4.82
CA GLY A 58 -23.75 -2.50 -5.87
C GLY A 58 -23.67 -1.20 -6.69
N LEU A 59 -24.80 -0.53 -6.89
CA LEU A 59 -24.90 0.66 -7.74
C LEU A 59 -24.93 1.95 -6.91
N ALA A 60 -24.13 2.92 -7.33
CA ALA A 60 -24.20 4.29 -6.86
C ALA A 60 -25.48 4.99 -7.38
N PRO A 61 -25.87 6.16 -6.83
CA PRO A 61 -27.07 6.88 -7.25
C PRO A 61 -27.12 7.27 -8.73
N ASP A 62 -25.96 7.40 -9.39
CA ASP A 62 -25.83 7.70 -10.82
C ASP A 62 -25.86 6.44 -11.72
N GLY A 63 -26.04 5.26 -11.13
CA GLY A 63 -26.10 3.98 -11.85
C GLY A 63 -24.73 3.37 -12.16
N THR A 64 -23.62 3.94 -11.67
CA THR A 64 -22.29 3.33 -11.76
C THR A 64 -22.06 2.28 -10.67
N LEU A 65 -21.09 1.38 -10.85
CA LEU A 65 -20.72 0.40 -9.81
C LEU A 65 -19.95 1.09 -8.67
N ASP A 66 -20.43 0.96 -7.44
CA ASP A 66 -19.72 1.37 -6.21
C ASP A 66 -18.84 0.20 -5.75
N VAL A 67 -17.70 0.05 -6.44
CA VAL A 67 -16.68 -0.96 -6.16
C VAL A 67 -15.35 -0.29 -5.85
N GLY A 68 -14.52 -0.93 -5.02
CA GLY A 68 -13.23 -0.37 -4.67
C GLY A 68 -12.40 -1.25 -3.76
N LEU A 69 -11.51 -0.59 -3.02
CA LEU A 69 -10.57 -1.22 -2.11
C LEU A 69 -10.64 -0.55 -0.73
N VAL A 70 -10.90 -1.34 0.31
CA VAL A 70 -10.52 -0.96 1.67
C VAL A 70 -9.02 -1.20 1.78
N PHE A 71 -8.25 -0.14 1.52
CA PHE A 71 -6.81 -0.19 1.68
C PHE A 71 -6.47 -0.24 3.18
N CYS A 72 -5.80 -1.30 3.60
CA CYS A 72 -5.32 -1.45 4.98
C CYS A 72 -3.84 -1.82 4.95
N CYS A 73 -3.04 -1.17 5.80
CA CYS A 73 -1.62 -1.47 5.93
C CYS A 73 -1.14 -1.24 7.37
N TYR A 74 -0.05 -1.94 7.70
CA TYR A 74 0.61 -1.89 8.99
C TYR A 74 2.05 -1.45 8.80
N GLN A 75 2.50 -0.58 9.68
CA GLN A 75 3.83 0.02 9.70
C GLN A 75 4.24 0.35 11.14
N ARG A 76 5.54 0.53 11.37
CA ARG A 76 6.08 0.99 12.65
C ARG A 76 6.01 2.52 12.78
N ASP A 77 6.05 3.22 11.64
CA ASP A 77 6.09 4.67 11.58
C ASP A 77 5.28 5.16 10.37
N VAL A 78 4.19 5.89 10.63
CA VAL A 78 3.29 6.36 9.57
C VAL A 78 3.95 7.40 8.64
N GLY A 79 4.87 8.21 9.17
CA GLY A 79 5.57 9.25 8.43
C GLY A 79 6.60 8.66 7.48
N ARG A 80 7.47 7.79 8.00
CA ARG A 80 8.52 7.13 7.22
C ARG A 80 7.99 6.12 6.20
N GLN A 81 6.80 5.54 6.44
CA GLN A 81 6.26 4.45 5.63
C GLN A 81 5.06 4.91 4.78
N PHE A 82 3.85 4.91 5.31
CA PHE A 82 2.65 5.19 4.51
C PHE A 82 2.67 6.60 3.88
N ALA A 83 2.95 7.64 4.65
CA ALA A 83 2.97 9.02 4.15
C ALA A 83 4.07 9.22 3.10
N THR A 84 5.25 8.64 3.32
CA THR A 84 6.35 8.66 2.34
C THR A 84 5.98 7.97 1.04
N VAL A 85 5.34 6.79 1.10
CA VAL A 85 4.88 6.08 -0.10
C VAL A 85 3.77 6.86 -0.80
N GLN A 86 2.80 7.41 -0.08
CA GLN A 86 1.75 8.22 -0.69
C GLN A 86 2.27 9.48 -1.36
N LYS A 87 3.22 10.18 -0.73
CA LYS A 87 3.91 11.32 -1.36
C LYS A 87 4.59 10.94 -2.66
N ARG A 88 5.20 9.74 -2.72
CA ARG A 88 5.76 9.22 -3.97
C ARG A 88 4.71 8.87 -5.00
N LEU A 89 3.46 8.58 -4.63
CA LEU A 89 2.37 8.24 -5.54
C LEU A 89 1.59 9.46 -6.05
N GLU A 90 1.84 10.66 -5.51
CA GLU A 90 1.18 11.90 -5.96
C GLU A 90 1.30 12.10 -7.48
N GLY A 91 0.17 12.21 -8.17
CA GLY A 91 0.11 12.38 -9.63
C GLY A 91 0.45 11.13 -10.44
N GLU A 92 0.36 9.93 -9.86
CA GLU A 92 0.44 8.70 -10.63
C GLU A 92 -0.75 8.51 -11.57
N ARG A 93 -0.56 7.75 -12.65
CA ARG A 93 -1.64 7.48 -13.62
C ARG A 93 -2.80 6.68 -13.04
N PHE A 94 -2.60 5.94 -11.95
CA PHE A 94 -3.68 5.19 -11.30
C PHE A 94 -4.69 6.11 -10.59
N ALA A 95 -4.26 7.33 -10.21
CA ALA A 95 -5.15 8.30 -9.58
C ALA A 95 -6.32 8.72 -10.48
N ASP A 96 -6.16 8.64 -11.81
CA ASP A 96 -7.23 8.93 -12.77
C ASP A 96 -8.39 7.92 -12.71
N PHE A 97 -8.17 6.76 -12.08
CA PHE A 97 -9.12 5.64 -12.01
C PHE A 97 -9.58 5.34 -10.57
N SER A 98 -9.16 6.12 -9.59
CA SER A 98 -9.50 5.87 -8.19
C SER A 98 -9.65 7.16 -7.40
N THR A 99 -10.65 7.20 -6.53
CA THR A 99 -10.89 8.31 -5.61
C THR A 99 -10.89 7.78 -4.19
N THR A 100 -10.10 8.39 -3.31
CA THR A 100 -10.17 8.10 -1.87
C THR A 100 -11.37 8.83 -1.28
N THR A 101 -12.37 8.07 -0.82
CA THR A 101 -13.62 8.63 -0.28
C THR A 101 -13.65 8.67 1.26
N GLY A 102 -12.69 8.02 1.93
CA GLY A 102 -12.59 8.03 3.38
C GLY A 102 -11.42 7.18 3.89
N GLY A 103 -11.14 7.29 5.19
CA GLY A 103 -10.07 6.55 5.86
C GLY A 103 -9.62 7.23 7.15
N GLY A 104 -8.54 6.71 7.74
CA GLY A 104 -7.94 7.29 8.94
C GLY A 104 -6.66 6.59 9.35
N TYR A 105 -5.93 7.21 10.28
CA TYR A 105 -4.78 6.61 10.95
C TYR A 105 -5.20 6.15 12.34
N PHE A 106 -4.77 4.94 12.68
CA PHE A 106 -5.09 4.31 13.96
C PHE A 106 -3.82 3.66 14.51
N LEU A 107 -3.71 3.67 15.83
CA LEU A 107 -2.69 2.89 16.53
C LEU A 107 -3.25 1.49 16.78
N VAL A 108 -2.54 0.47 16.31
CA VAL A 108 -2.81 -0.91 16.71
C VAL A 108 -2.14 -1.11 18.06
N LEU A 109 -2.95 -1.33 19.09
CA LEU A 109 -2.45 -1.53 20.46
C LEU A 109 -1.56 -2.79 20.53
N PRO A 110 -0.60 -2.83 21.47
CA PRO A 110 0.09 -4.06 21.82
C PRO A 110 -0.89 -5.19 22.15
N GLY A 111 -0.44 -6.43 21.97
CA GLY A 111 -1.20 -7.60 22.36
C GLY A 111 -1.35 -7.69 23.89
N VAL A 112 -2.42 -8.35 24.33
CA VAL A 112 -2.65 -8.67 25.74
C VAL A 112 -1.65 -9.73 26.19
N ALA A 113 -0.92 -9.45 27.28
CA ALA A 113 0.17 -10.30 27.76
C ALA A 113 -0.32 -11.62 28.38
N ASP A 114 -1.34 -11.56 29.22
CA ASP A 114 -1.93 -12.72 29.90
C ASP A 114 -3.39 -12.47 30.30
N THR A 115 -4.00 -13.40 31.05
CA THR A 115 -5.41 -13.34 31.45
C THR A 115 -5.77 -12.22 32.42
N SER A 116 -4.77 -11.57 33.04
CA SER A 116 -4.95 -10.41 33.92
C SER A 116 -4.80 -9.07 33.20
N ASP A 117 -4.30 -9.09 31.96
CA ASP A 117 -4.11 -7.92 31.12
C ASP A 117 -5.32 -7.68 30.18
N TRP A 118 -5.40 -6.49 29.59
CA TRP A 118 -6.46 -6.11 28.66
C TRP A 118 -5.97 -5.07 27.64
N TYR A 119 -6.62 -4.99 26.47
CA TYR A 119 -6.18 -4.11 25.39
C TYR A 119 -6.19 -2.64 25.78
N GLY A 120 -5.00 -2.04 25.86
CA GLY A 120 -4.86 -0.62 26.19
C GLY A 120 -4.50 -0.34 27.64
N SER A 121 -4.30 -1.38 28.46
CA SER A 121 -3.74 -1.27 29.81
C SER A 121 -2.50 -0.36 29.85
N ALA A 122 -1.48 -0.68 29.05
CA ALA A 122 -0.24 0.08 28.97
C ALA A 122 -0.40 1.54 28.48
N LEU A 123 -1.51 1.88 27.82
CA LEU A 123 -1.82 3.25 27.41
C LEU A 123 -2.50 4.05 28.53
N LEU A 124 -3.27 3.41 29.41
CA LEU A 124 -3.92 4.09 30.53
C LEU A 124 -3.01 4.23 31.75
N ASP A 125 -2.02 3.34 31.88
CA ASP A 125 -1.07 3.35 33.00
C ASP A 125 0.13 4.31 32.79
N SER A 126 0.18 5.02 31.65
CA SER A 126 1.28 5.92 31.24
C SER A 126 1.16 7.35 31.74
#